data_AF-A0A842Q1J0-F1
#
_entry.id   AF-A0A842Q1J0-F1
#
_cell.length_a   1.000
_cell.length_b   1.000
_cell.length_c   1.000
_cell.angle_alpha   90.00
_cell.angle_beta   90.00
_cell.angle_gamma   90.00
#
_symmetry.space_group_name_H-M   'P 1'
#
loop_
_entity.id
_entity.type
_entity.pdbx_description
1 polymer ?
#
loop_
_entity_poly.entity_id
_entity_poly.type
_entity_poly.pdbx_seq_one_letter_code
_entity_poly.pdbx_strand_id
1 'polypeptide(L)'
;MAQHHLTTLQIATFGSEGQDGIALGIRSFPVHKLVLICFSSDKSKAEEFSRKIRTVLGLPVTITLVTKENVIRDTMERVNEILNLNGKEFQQVLMNISSGDKLIGCAALSSAFINGIKAFGMDSTHTVPLLIPVLKLSYNEIISEAKIKILKAIDSAGGVVDSLDQLEQASGYGKPLLSYHVQGSKESKGLADLGLLEVEKGDRGKISAKLTTLGKLLVTSNALS
;
A
#
# COMPACT_ATOMS: atom_id res chain seq x y z
N MET A 1 -35.86 10.18 -5.15
CA MET A 1 -34.83 9.58 -4.28
C MET A 1 -33.51 10.20 -4.68
N ALA A 2 -32.86 10.97 -3.81
CA ALA A 2 -31.58 11.58 -4.12
C ALA A 2 -30.54 10.47 -4.28
N GLN A 3 -30.01 10.30 -5.48
CA GLN A 3 -28.89 9.41 -5.75
C GLN A 3 -27.71 9.99 -4.97
N HIS A 4 -27.30 9.35 -3.87
CA HIS A 4 -26.06 9.70 -3.19
C HIS A 4 -24.92 9.49 -4.21
N HIS A 5 -24.47 10.57 -4.85
CA HIS A 5 -23.31 10.53 -5.74
C HIS A 5 -22.07 10.27 -4.88
N LEU A 6 -21.57 9.04 -4.93
CA LEU A 6 -20.32 8.64 -4.29
C LEU A 6 -19.17 9.49 -4.85
N THR A 7 -18.57 10.33 -4.01
CA THR A 7 -17.36 11.08 -4.37
C THR A 7 -16.19 10.11 -4.52
N THR A 8 -15.62 10.04 -5.72
CA THR A 8 -14.59 9.04 -6.06
C THR A 8 -13.24 9.71 -6.32
N LEU A 9 -12.21 9.24 -5.62
CA LEU A 9 -10.81 9.50 -5.92
C LEU A 9 -10.25 8.34 -6.75
N GLN A 10 -9.64 8.65 -7.89
CA GLN A 10 -8.82 7.69 -8.62
C GLN A 10 -7.34 7.98 -8.38
N ILE A 11 -6.61 7.00 -7.87
CA ILE A 11 -5.15 7.01 -7.82
C ILE A 11 -4.68 6.13 -8.98
N ALA A 12 -3.90 6.67 -9.92
CA ALA A 12 -3.46 5.94 -11.09
C ALA A 12 -1.93 5.92 -11.18
N THR A 13 -1.35 4.75 -11.42
CA THR A 13 0.04 4.70 -11.89
C THR A 13 0.12 5.27 -13.30
N PHE A 14 1.23 5.91 -13.63
CA PHE A 14 1.40 6.60 -14.91
C PHE A 14 2.79 6.32 -15.51
N GLY A 15 2.81 6.10 -16.81
CA GLY A 15 4.04 6.09 -17.62
C GLY A 15 3.76 6.49 -19.06
N SER A 16 4.74 6.20 -19.93
CA SER A 16 4.65 6.58 -21.34
C SER A 16 3.54 5.88 -22.13
N GLU A 17 3.05 4.73 -21.66
CA GLU A 17 2.02 3.92 -22.30
C GLU A 17 0.83 3.65 -21.35
N GLY A 18 -0.31 3.21 -21.89
CA GLY A 18 -1.49 2.82 -21.10
C GLY A 18 -2.36 3.99 -20.59
N GLN A 19 -2.14 5.21 -21.09
CA GLN A 19 -2.90 6.40 -20.66
C GLN A 19 -4.40 6.30 -20.98
N ASP A 20 -4.76 5.54 -22.01
CA ASP A 20 -6.12 5.12 -22.35
C ASP A 20 -6.80 4.41 -21.19
N GLY A 21 -6.09 3.58 -20.42
CA GLY A 21 -6.64 2.93 -19.23
C GLY A 21 -6.97 3.89 -18.09
N ILE A 22 -6.24 5.00 -17.98
CA ILE A 22 -6.57 6.07 -17.02
C ILE A 22 -7.86 6.77 -17.46
N ALA A 23 -7.96 7.12 -18.74
CA ALA A 23 -9.15 7.75 -19.31
C ALA A 23 -10.38 6.84 -19.23
N LEU A 24 -10.21 5.53 -19.47
CA LEU A 24 -11.26 4.53 -19.31
C LEU A 24 -11.76 4.49 -17.87
N GLY A 25 -10.86 4.50 -16.89
CA GLY A 25 -11.22 4.60 -15.47
C GLY A 25 -12.07 5.83 -15.16
N ILE A 26 -11.68 7.00 -15.67
CA ILE A 26 -12.43 8.26 -15.49
C ILE A 26 -13.81 8.19 -16.14
N ARG A 27 -13.96 7.47 -17.26
CA ARG A 27 -15.25 7.31 -17.95
C ARG A 27 -16.15 6.28 -17.27
N SER A 28 -15.57 5.18 -16.80
CA SER A 28 -16.31 4.05 -16.24
C SER A 28 -16.71 4.24 -14.78
N PHE A 29 -16.02 5.12 -14.05
CA PHE A 29 -16.32 5.47 -12.66
C PHE A 29 -16.53 6.99 -12.54
N PRO A 30 -17.43 7.47 -11.67
CA PRO A 30 -17.66 8.91 -11.49
C PRO A 30 -16.49 9.54 -10.71
N VAL A 31 -15.34 9.71 -11.36
CA VAL A 31 -14.12 10.24 -10.74
C VAL A 31 -14.24 11.75 -10.54
N HIS A 32 -13.96 12.21 -9.32
CA HIS A 32 -14.03 13.61 -8.91
C HIS A 32 -12.64 14.22 -8.66
N LYS A 33 -11.62 13.37 -8.48
CA LYS A 33 -10.21 13.77 -8.40
C LYS A 33 -9.33 12.65 -8.92
N LEU A 34 -8.25 13.03 -9.62
CA LEU A 34 -7.24 12.11 -10.11
C LEU A 34 -5.90 12.41 -9.43
N VAL A 35 -5.20 11.37 -9.00
CA VAL A 35 -3.79 11.47 -8.59
C VAL A 35 -2.98 10.53 -9.48
N LEU A 36 -1.94 11.06 -10.11
CA LEU A 36 -1.01 10.31 -10.93
C LEU A 36 0.25 10.01 -10.13
N ILE A 37 0.66 8.75 -10.09
CA ILE A 37 1.93 8.33 -9.47
C ILE A 37 2.88 7.90 -10.59
N CYS A 38 4.03 8.57 -10.72
CA CYS A 38 5.00 8.25 -11.76
C CYS A 38 6.44 8.50 -11.33
N PHE A 39 7.39 8.00 -12.11
CA PHE A 39 8.79 8.37 -11.96
C PHE A 39 9.05 9.80 -12.43
N SER A 40 10.16 10.39 -11.97
CA SER A 40 10.63 11.69 -12.45
C SER A 40 10.82 11.74 -13.96
N SER A 41 11.21 10.63 -14.60
CA SER A 41 11.35 10.49 -16.05
C SER A 41 10.05 10.72 -16.83
N ASP A 42 8.90 10.43 -16.22
CA ASP A 42 7.59 10.53 -16.86
C ASP A 42 6.82 11.80 -16.46
N LYS A 43 7.40 12.63 -15.58
CA LYS A 43 6.76 13.84 -15.02
C LYS A 43 6.24 14.79 -16.11
N SER A 44 7.05 15.09 -17.11
CA SER A 44 6.67 16.02 -18.20
C SER A 44 5.43 15.51 -18.97
N LYS A 45 5.38 14.20 -19.25
CA LYS A 45 4.24 13.56 -19.90
C LYS A 45 3.02 13.54 -18.97
N ALA A 46 3.21 13.30 -17.68
CA ALA A 46 2.14 13.35 -16.68
C ALA A 46 1.53 14.76 -16.56
N GLU A 47 2.36 15.81 -16.64
CA GLU A 47 1.91 17.21 -16.66
C GLU A 47 1.12 17.54 -17.93
N GLU A 48 1.57 17.06 -19.09
CA GLU A 48 0.82 17.21 -20.35
C GLU A 48 -0.55 16.53 -20.28
N PHE A 49 -0.58 15.28 -19.83
CA PHE A 49 -1.82 14.53 -19.65
C PHE A 49 -2.74 15.20 -18.61
N SER A 50 -2.19 15.65 -17.49
CA SER A 50 -2.90 16.39 -16.43
C SER A 50 -3.57 17.64 -16.96
N ARG A 51 -2.87 18.43 -17.79
CA ARG A 51 -3.44 19.62 -18.45
C ARG A 51 -4.62 19.25 -19.35
N LYS A 52 -4.48 18.21 -20.18
CA LYS A 52 -5.57 17.76 -21.06
C LYS A 52 -6.81 17.36 -20.26
N ILE A 53 -6.65 16.57 -19.22
CA ILE A 53 -7.75 16.12 -18.35
C ILE A 53 -8.42 17.30 -17.65
N ARG A 54 -7.65 18.24 -17.10
CA ARG A 54 -8.18 19.47 -16.47
C ARG A 54 -8.97 20.33 -17.46
N THR A 55 -8.44 20.55 -18.66
CA THR A 55 -9.09 21.41 -19.67
C THR A 55 -10.35 20.78 -20.24
N VAL A 56 -10.34 19.47 -20.51
CA VAL A 56 -11.46 18.79 -21.19
C VAL A 56 -12.56 18.40 -20.20
N LEU A 57 -12.19 17.94 -19.00
CA LEU A 57 -13.13 17.36 -18.05
C LEU A 57 -13.34 18.22 -16.79
N GLY A 58 -12.57 19.30 -16.62
CA GLY A 58 -12.60 20.08 -15.37
C GLY A 58 -12.09 19.31 -14.15
N LEU A 59 -11.49 18.13 -14.35
CA LEU A 59 -11.13 17.21 -13.28
C LEU A 59 -9.81 17.66 -12.60
N PRO A 60 -9.77 17.86 -11.28
CA PRO A 60 -8.53 18.14 -10.56
C PRO A 60 -7.55 16.96 -10.64
N VAL A 61 -6.31 17.23 -11.04
CA VAL A 61 -5.27 16.19 -11.19
C VAL A 61 -3.99 16.55 -10.42
N THR A 62 -3.58 15.76 -9.43
CA THR A 62 -2.29 15.93 -8.75
C THR A 62 -1.27 14.92 -9.27
N ILE A 63 0.01 15.28 -9.30
CA ILE A 63 1.10 14.38 -9.70
C ILE A 63 1.99 14.15 -8.48
N THR A 64 2.23 12.89 -8.16
CA THR A 64 3.09 12.43 -7.07
C THR A 64 4.25 11.64 -7.67
N LEU A 65 5.47 12.00 -7.29
CA LEU A 65 6.67 11.35 -7.80
C LEU A 65 7.12 10.22 -6.89
N VAL A 66 7.61 9.14 -7.52
CA VAL A 66 8.31 8.04 -6.84
C VAL A 66 9.73 7.86 -7.37
N THR A 67 10.57 7.28 -6.54
CA THR A 67 11.99 7.02 -6.76
C THR A 67 12.22 5.60 -7.27
N LYS A 68 13.29 5.39 -8.04
CA LYS A 68 13.60 4.06 -8.62
C LYS A 68 14.35 3.16 -7.63
N GLU A 69 15.05 3.77 -6.68
CA GLU A 69 15.91 3.10 -5.70
C GLU A 69 15.09 2.22 -4.75
N ASN A 70 13.87 2.63 -4.41
CA ASN A 70 12.95 1.82 -3.60
C ASN A 70 11.48 2.04 -4.02
N VAL A 71 11.17 1.64 -5.26
CA VAL A 71 9.84 1.82 -5.88
C VAL A 71 8.71 1.32 -4.99
N ILE A 72 8.89 0.14 -4.36
CA ILE A 72 7.84 -0.50 -3.56
C ILE A 72 7.51 0.36 -2.34
N ARG A 73 8.54 0.69 -1.53
CA ARG A 73 8.35 1.50 -0.32
C ARG A 73 7.79 2.86 -0.65
N ASP A 74 8.41 3.57 -1.59
CA ASP A 74 8.04 4.94 -1.91
C ASP A 74 6.61 5.00 -2.47
N THR A 75 6.25 4.12 -3.42
CA THR A 75 4.87 4.06 -3.95
C THR A 75 3.86 3.80 -2.83
N MET A 76 4.14 2.88 -1.91
CA MET A 76 3.25 2.58 -0.79
C MET A 76 3.12 3.76 0.18
N GLU A 77 4.24 4.42 0.54
CA GLU A 77 4.26 5.63 1.36
C GLU A 77 3.43 6.74 0.70
N ARG A 78 3.63 6.99 -0.60
CA ARG A 78 2.87 7.98 -1.37
C ARG A 78 1.38 7.68 -1.41
N VAL A 79 0.99 6.43 -1.62
CA VAL A 79 -0.44 6.05 -1.59
C VAL A 79 -1.02 6.29 -0.20
N ASN A 80 -0.30 5.93 0.88
CA ASN A 80 -0.75 6.20 2.25
C ASN A 80 -0.89 7.71 2.52
N GLU A 81 0.06 8.54 2.08
CA GLU A 81 -0.04 10.00 2.17
C GLU A 81 -1.28 10.53 1.44
N ILE A 82 -1.53 10.05 0.21
CA ILE A 82 -2.71 10.41 -0.57
C ILE A 82 -3.99 10.01 0.19
N LEU A 83 -4.05 8.79 0.73
CA LEU A 83 -5.20 8.32 1.50
C LEU A 83 -5.41 9.14 2.78
N ASN A 84 -4.35 9.51 3.50
CA ASN A 84 -4.46 10.33 4.71
C ASN A 84 -4.96 11.75 4.42
N LEU A 85 -4.51 12.34 3.31
CA LEU A 85 -4.93 13.68 2.89
C LEU A 85 -6.37 13.72 2.36
N ASN A 86 -6.84 12.65 1.72
CA ASN A 86 -8.10 12.64 0.97
C ASN A 86 -9.18 11.71 1.56
N GLY A 87 -8.84 10.84 2.51
CA GLY A 87 -9.70 9.74 2.97
C GLY A 87 -10.98 10.15 3.70
N LYS A 88 -11.09 11.42 4.13
CA LYS A 88 -12.32 11.98 4.71
C LYS A 88 -13.21 12.67 3.67
N GLU A 89 -12.66 13.02 2.51
CA GLU A 89 -13.35 13.79 1.46
C GLU A 89 -14.03 12.86 0.44
N PHE A 90 -13.43 11.70 0.16
CA PHE A 90 -13.91 10.77 -0.84
C PHE A 90 -14.52 9.52 -0.20
N GLN A 91 -15.75 9.20 -0.58
CA GLN A 91 -16.44 8.00 -0.13
C GLN A 91 -15.90 6.73 -0.80
N GLN A 92 -15.23 6.88 -1.95
CA GLN A 92 -14.62 5.79 -2.68
C GLN A 92 -13.23 6.16 -3.15
N VAL A 93 -12.27 5.25 -2.96
CA VAL A 93 -10.94 5.33 -3.56
C VAL A 93 -10.72 4.13 -4.47
N LEU A 94 -10.26 4.39 -5.69
CA LEU A 94 -9.95 3.39 -6.69
C LEU A 94 -8.49 3.49 -7.10
N MET A 95 -7.78 2.36 -7.08
CA MET A 95 -6.42 2.24 -7.60
C MET A 95 -6.47 1.73 -9.05
N ASN A 96 -5.97 2.54 -9.98
CA ASN A 96 -5.85 2.19 -11.39
C ASN A 96 -4.39 1.82 -11.70
N ILE A 97 -4.14 0.56 -12.00
CA ILE A 97 -2.81 0.03 -12.31
C ILE A 97 -2.59 -0.20 -13.81
N SER A 98 -3.40 0.43 -14.66
CA SER A 98 -3.42 0.16 -16.10
C SER A 98 -2.27 0.81 -16.89
N SER A 99 -1.54 1.76 -16.28
CA SER A 99 -0.48 2.52 -16.93
C SER A 99 0.78 2.55 -16.08
N GLY A 100 1.93 2.76 -16.70
CA GLY A 100 3.21 2.84 -16.01
C GLY A 100 3.98 1.53 -15.99
N ASP A 101 5.14 1.60 -15.35
CA ASP A 101 6.03 0.46 -15.21
C ASP A 101 5.40 -0.69 -14.38
N LYS A 102 5.85 -1.92 -14.64
CA LYS A 102 5.30 -3.10 -13.94
C LYS A 102 5.57 -3.04 -12.44
N LEU A 103 6.73 -2.54 -12.00
CA LEU A 103 7.06 -2.48 -10.57
C LEU A 103 6.23 -1.42 -9.85
N ILE A 104 5.98 -0.26 -10.45
CA ILE A 104 5.09 0.75 -9.85
C ILE A 104 3.65 0.24 -9.80
N GLY A 105 3.19 -0.46 -10.84
CA GLY A 105 1.89 -1.13 -10.86
C GLY A 105 1.75 -2.19 -9.76
N CYS A 106 2.76 -3.05 -9.58
CA CYS A 106 2.79 -4.04 -8.50
C CYS A 106 2.79 -3.40 -7.11
N ALA A 107 3.55 -2.32 -6.91
CA ALA A 107 3.61 -1.60 -5.64
C ALA A 107 2.27 -0.90 -5.33
N ALA A 108 1.66 -0.26 -6.33
CA ALA A 108 0.34 0.36 -6.23
C ALA A 108 -0.77 -0.67 -5.94
N LEU A 109 -0.73 -1.82 -6.61
CA LEU A 109 -1.65 -2.93 -6.35
C LEU A 109 -1.49 -3.46 -4.92
N SER A 110 -0.25 -3.68 -4.48
CA SER A 110 0.04 -4.13 -3.12
C SER A 110 -0.41 -3.13 -2.06
N SER A 111 -0.21 -1.83 -2.31
CA SER A 111 -0.73 -0.75 -1.46
C SER A 111 -2.26 -0.75 -1.42
N ALA A 112 -2.91 -1.02 -2.55
CA ALA A 112 -4.36 -1.12 -2.62
C ALA A 112 -4.90 -2.26 -1.75
N PHE A 113 -4.25 -3.42 -1.80
CA PHE A 113 -4.55 -4.55 -0.93
C PHE A 113 -4.39 -4.23 0.56
N ILE A 114 -3.23 -3.66 0.95
CA ILE A 114 -2.94 -3.33 2.35
C ILE A 114 -3.97 -2.34 2.92
N ASN A 115 -4.36 -1.35 2.13
CA ASN A 115 -5.29 -0.31 2.55
C ASN A 115 -6.76 -0.65 2.28
N GLY A 116 -7.06 -1.85 1.80
CA GLY A 116 -8.44 -2.30 1.53
C GLY A 116 -9.18 -1.50 0.45
N ILE A 117 -8.46 -0.81 -0.45
CA ILE A 117 -9.06 -0.06 -1.56
C ILE A 117 -9.16 -0.95 -2.81
N LYS A 118 -10.17 -0.69 -3.64
CA LYS A 118 -10.39 -1.49 -4.86
C LYS A 118 -9.33 -1.14 -5.90
N ALA A 119 -8.77 -2.16 -6.55
CA ALA A 119 -7.83 -1.98 -7.66
C ALA A 119 -8.43 -2.48 -8.98
N PHE A 120 -8.05 -1.87 -10.10
CA PHE A 120 -8.44 -2.31 -11.42
C PHE A 120 -7.34 -2.06 -12.46
N GLY A 121 -7.31 -2.91 -13.48
CA GLY A 121 -6.51 -2.74 -14.70
C GLY A 121 -7.40 -2.65 -15.94
N MET A 122 -6.80 -2.73 -17.11
CA MET A 122 -7.53 -2.97 -18.37
C MET A 122 -7.63 -4.46 -18.66
N ASP A 123 -8.74 -4.86 -19.28
CA ASP A 123 -8.85 -6.15 -19.92
C ASP A 123 -8.00 -6.21 -21.21
N SER A 124 -7.88 -7.39 -21.83
CA SER A 124 -7.09 -7.55 -23.06
C SER A 124 -7.62 -6.75 -24.25
N THR A 125 -8.88 -6.28 -24.20
CA THR A 125 -9.48 -5.46 -25.26
C THR A 125 -9.35 -3.96 -25.02
N HIS A 126 -8.88 -3.54 -23.84
CA HIS A 126 -8.79 -2.13 -23.41
C HIS A 126 -10.14 -1.39 -23.45
N THR A 127 -11.25 -2.11 -23.33
CA THR A 127 -12.59 -1.51 -23.43
C THR A 127 -13.32 -1.46 -22.10
N VAL A 128 -12.97 -2.35 -21.17
CA VAL A 128 -13.62 -2.45 -19.86
C VAL A 128 -12.59 -2.50 -18.73
N PRO A 129 -12.85 -1.79 -17.60
CA PRO A 129 -12.03 -1.97 -16.40
C PRO A 129 -12.16 -3.39 -15.86
N LEU A 130 -11.04 -4.08 -15.72
CA LEU A 130 -10.96 -5.37 -15.04
C LEU A 130 -10.68 -5.12 -13.56
N LEU A 131 -11.69 -5.29 -12.71
CA LEU A 131 -11.50 -5.25 -11.26
C LEU A 131 -10.57 -6.38 -10.85
N ILE A 132 -9.47 -6.03 -10.19
CA ILE A 132 -8.56 -7.03 -9.64
C ILE A 132 -9.22 -7.62 -8.40
N PRO A 133 -9.23 -8.95 -8.23
CA PRO A 133 -9.79 -9.58 -7.04
C PRO A 133 -8.98 -9.12 -5.83
N VAL A 134 -9.51 -8.14 -5.12
CA VAL A 134 -8.98 -7.76 -3.82
C VAL A 134 -9.43 -8.83 -2.84
N LEU A 135 -8.61 -9.88 -2.68
CA LEU A 135 -8.73 -10.77 -1.54
C LEU A 135 -8.74 -9.89 -0.30
N LYS A 136 -9.89 -9.84 0.38
CA LYS A 136 -10.00 -9.32 1.75
C LYS A 136 -9.31 -10.30 2.71
N LEU A 137 -8.09 -10.71 2.42
CA LEU A 137 -7.17 -11.14 3.45
C LEU A 137 -6.75 -9.86 4.15
N SER A 138 -7.69 -9.24 4.88
CA SER A 138 -7.28 -8.16 5.77
C SER A 138 -6.22 -8.79 6.64
N TYR A 139 -5.04 -8.20 6.68
CA TYR A 139 -4.01 -8.65 7.60
C TYR A 139 -4.57 -8.72 9.04
N ASN A 140 -5.66 -8.03 9.37
CA ASN A 140 -6.40 -8.15 10.63
C ASN A 140 -6.93 -9.57 10.92
N GLU A 141 -7.24 -10.37 9.90
CA GLU A 141 -7.72 -11.75 10.09
C GLU A 141 -6.57 -12.74 10.31
N ILE A 142 -5.35 -12.42 9.84
CA ILE A 142 -4.17 -13.30 9.91
C ILE A 142 -3.18 -12.86 11.02
N ILE A 143 -3.16 -11.56 11.30
CA ILE A 143 -2.32 -10.88 12.30
C ILE A 143 -3.18 -10.61 13.53
N SER A 144 -2.96 -11.39 14.58
CA SER A 144 -3.59 -11.16 15.89
C SER A 144 -3.16 -9.81 16.49
N GLU A 145 -3.97 -9.27 17.42
CA GLU A 145 -3.61 -8.05 18.16
C GLU A 145 -2.22 -8.13 18.81
N ALA A 146 -1.84 -9.32 19.29
CA ALA A 146 -0.51 -9.55 19.87
C ALA A 146 0.61 -9.30 18.85
N LYS A 147 0.45 -9.83 17.62
CA LYS A 147 1.40 -9.60 16.53
C LYS A 147 1.46 -8.11 16.14
N ILE A 148 0.32 -7.40 16.14
CA ILE A 148 0.28 -5.95 15.88
C ILE A 148 1.04 -5.17 16.97
N LYS A 149 0.81 -5.49 18.25
CA LYS A 149 1.52 -4.86 19.38
C LYS A 149 3.02 -5.10 19.30
N ILE A 150 3.44 -6.30 18.93
CA ILE A 150 4.86 -6.63 18.74
C ILE A 150 5.46 -5.78 17.60
N LEU A 151 4.78 -5.67 16.45
CA LEU A 151 5.26 -4.83 15.34
C LEU A 151 5.35 -3.35 15.75
N LYS A 152 4.35 -2.81 16.46
CA LYS A 152 4.35 -1.44 16.99
C LYS A 152 5.48 -1.21 18.01
N ALA A 153 5.79 -2.20 18.84
CA ALA A 153 6.89 -2.12 19.80
C ALA A 153 8.26 -2.06 19.09
N ILE A 154 8.45 -2.87 18.04
CA ILE A 154 9.67 -2.84 17.22
C ILE A 154 9.79 -1.51 16.49
N ASP A 155 8.70 -0.99 15.92
CA ASP A 155 8.69 0.32 15.25
C ASP A 155 9.05 1.45 16.22
N SER A 156 8.47 1.43 17.42
CA SER A 156 8.77 2.39 18.51
C SER A 156 10.23 2.31 18.98
N ALA A 157 10.88 1.15 18.83
CA ALA A 157 12.30 0.95 19.13
C ALA A 157 13.23 1.38 17.98
N GLY A 158 12.71 2.01 16.92
CA GLY A 158 13.49 2.42 15.75
C GLY A 158 13.48 1.42 14.60
N GLY A 159 12.60 0.41 14.65
CA GLY A 159 12.39 -0.58 13.60
C GLY A 159 13.33 -1.78 13.63
N VAL A 160 14.21 -1.86 14.62
CA VAL A 160 15.15 -2.96 14.83
C VAL A 160 15.24 -3.27 16.33
N VAL A 161 15.30 -4.56 16.67
CA VAL A 161 15.62 -5.05 18.02
C VAL A 161 16.72 -6.10 17.93
N ASP A 162 17.73 -6.00 18.80
CA ASP A 162 18.92 -6.85 18.76
C ASP A 162 18.77 -8.15 19.55
N SER A 163 17.68 -8.28 20.31
CA SER A 163 17.39 -9.47 21.13
C SER A 163 15.91 -9.61 21.49
N LEU A 164 15.49 -10.83 21.80
CA LEU A 164 14.19 -11.10 22.42
C LEU A 164 14.04 -10.43 23.79
N ASP A 165 15.13 -10.23 24.55
CA ASP A 165 15.11 -9.49 25.81
C ASP A 165 14.65 -8.05 25.62
N GLN A 166 15.20 -7.36 24.61
CA GLN A 166 14.81 -6.00 24.27
C GLN A 166 13.35 -5.94 23.82
N LEU A 167 12.90 -6.94 23.06
CA LEU A 167 11.51 -7.02 22.60
C LEU A 167 10.53 -7.31 23.74
N GLU A 168 10.92 -8.14 24.71
CA GLU A 168 10.15 -8.40 25.93
C GLU A 168 9.94 -7.12 26.74
N GLN A 169 11.00 -6.31 26.92
CA GLN A 169 10.91 -5.02 27.58
C GLN A 169 10.03 -4.01 26.83
N ALA A 170 10.12 -3.98 25.49
CA ALA A 170 9.35 -3.04 24.67
C ALA A 170 7.87 -3.41 24.51
N SER A 171 7.55 -4.71 24.45
CA SER A 171 6.19 -5.19 24.16
C SER A 171 5.42 -5.68 25.39
N GLY A 172 6.11 -5.98 26.50
CA GLY A 172 5.53 -6.58 27.71
C GLY A 172 5.15 -8.06 27.57
N TYR A 173 5.45 -8.71 26.44
CA TYR A 173 5.19 -10.13 26.23
C TYR A 173 6.40 -10.99 26.64
N GLY A 174 6.13 -12.10 27.32
CA GLY A 174 7.17 -13.06 27.70
C GLY A 174 7.88 -13.71 26.49
N LYS A 175 9.17 -14.00 26.63
CA LYS A 175 10.00 -14.61 25.56
C LYS A 175 9.37 -15.81 24.81
N PRO A 176 8.68 -16.77 25.45
CA PRO A 176 8.08 -17.89 24.73
C PRO A 176 6.98 -17.45 23.76
N LEU A 177 6.16 -16.48 24.19
CA LEU A 177 5.07 -15.95 23.38
C LEU A 177 5.61 -15.07 22.24
N LEU A 178 6.67 -14.30 22.51
CA LEU A 178 7.39 -13.56 21.48
C LEU A 178 7.97 -14.49 20.43
N SER A 179 8.65 -15.56 20.84
CA SER A 179 9.21 -16.55 19.91
C SER A 179 8.11 -17.17 19.05
N TYR A 180 6.96 -17.52 19.64
CA TYR A 180 5.80 -18.04 18.91
C TYR A 180 5.24 -17.03 17.90
N HIS A 181 5.08 -15.76 18.27
CA HIS A 181 4.54 -14.76 17.34
C HIS A 181 5.53 -14.33 16.26
N VAL A 182 6.83 -14.33 16.56
CA VAL A 182 7.89 -13.99 15.60
C VAL A 182 8.12 -15.12 14.61
N GLN A 183 8.32 -16.36 15.08
CA GLN A 183 8.69 -17.52 14.25
C GLN A 183 7.51 -18.39 13.82
N GLY A 184 6.38 -18.32 14.51
CA GLY A 184 5.21 -19.16 14.22
C GLY A 184 5.29 -20.57 14.82
N SER A 185 4.38 -21.42 14.36
CA SER A 185 4.34 -22.87 14.59
C SER A 185 3.99 -23.59 13.28
N LYS A 186 3.90 -24.92 13.32
CA LYS A 186 3.43 -25.71 12.16
C LYS A 186 2.04 -25.32 11.66
N GLU A 187 1.20 -24.79 12.55
CA GLU A 187 -0.22 -24.51 12.29
C GLU A 187 -0.52 -23.01 12.20
N SER A 188 0.42 -22.14 12.63
CA SER A 188 0.22 -20.68 12.65
C SER A 188 1.46 -19.97 12.14
N LYS A 189 1.30 -19.13 11.11
CA LYS A 189 2.40 -18.34 10.52
C LYS A 189 2.91 -17.28 11.50
N GLY A 190 4.22 -17.22 11.69
CA GLY A 190 4.90 -16.17 12.44
C GLY A 190 5.00 -14.86 11.67
N LEU A 191 5.35 -13.77 12.35
CA LEU A 191 5.62 -12.47 11.72
C LEU A 191 6.74 -12.56 10.66
N ALA A 192 7.72 -13.44 10.85
CA ALA A 192 8.76 -13.72 9.85
C ALA A 192 8.20 -14.43 8.62
N ASP A 193 7.37 -15.47 8.80
CA ASP A 193 6.72 -16.21 7.69
C ASP A 193 5.75 -15.34 6.89
N LEU A 194 5.17 -14.34 7.56
CA LEU A 194 4.30 -13.34 6.94
C LEU A 194 5.09 -12.25 6.19
N GLY A 195 6.43 -12.29 6.24
CA GLY A 195 7.30 -11.31 5.59
C GLY A 195 7.29 -9.94 6.25
N LEU A 196 6.86 -9.85 7.51
CA LEU A 196 6.74 -8.58 8.27
C LEU A 196 7.99 -8.28 9.10
N LEU A 197 8.75 -9.33 9.43
CA LEU A 197 10.04 -9.24 10.09
C LEU A 197 11.10 -10.02 9.31
N GLU A 198 12.27 -9.42 9.18
CA GLU A 198 13.52 -10.14 8.94
C GLU A 198 14.08 -10.57 10.29
N VAL A 199 14.43 -11.84 10.43
CA VAL A 199 14.95 -12.42 11.67
C VAL A 199 16.31 -13.01 11.40
N GLU A 200 17.33 -12.52 12.12
CA GLU A 200 18.68 -13.05 12.03
C GLU A 200 19.05 -13.74 13.34
N LYS A 201 19.75 -14.87 13.23
CA LYS A 201 20.35 -15.55 14.38
C LYS A 201 21.77 -15.03 14.54
N GLY A 202 21.98 -14.20 15.54
CA GLY A 202 23.29 -13.72 15.94
C GLY A 202 24.06 -14.73 16.80
N ASP A 203 25.26 -14.32 17.23
CA ASP A 203 26.12 -15.13 18.08
C ASP A 203 25.46 -15.51 19.41
N ARG A 204 25.72 -16.74 19.87
CA ARG A 204 25.16 -17.33 21.10
C ARG A 204 23.63 -17.49 21.08
N GLY A 205 23.01 -17.58 19.90
CA GLY A 205 21.58 -17.86 19.77
C GLY A 205 20.67 -16.66 20.07
N LYS A 206 21.24 -15.45 20.11
CA LYS A 206 20.44 -14.22 20.15
C LYS A 206 19.70 -14.06 18.82
N ILE A 207 18.43 -13.70 18.91
CA ILE A 207 17.58 -13.44 17.77
C ILE A 207 17.44 -11.93 17.64
N SER A 208 17.95 -11.36 16.56
CA SER A 208 17.63 -9.99 16.15
C SER A 208 16.44 -10.01 15.20
N ALA A 209 15.60 -8.99 15.29
CA ALA A 209 14.43 -8.82 14.44
C ALA A 209 14.37 -7.40 13.90
N LYS A 210 14.10 -7.28 12.61
CA LYS A 210 14.01 -6.01 11.89
C LYS A 210 12.71 -5.94 11.13
N LEU A 211 12.03 -4.81 11.20
CA LEU A 211 10.84 -4.57 10.37
C LEU A 211 11.23 -4.57 8.90
N THR A 212 10.53 -5.39 8.11
CA THR A 212 10.56 -5.26 6.66
C THR A 212 9.84 -3.99 6.25
N THR A 213 10.01 -3.59 4.99
CA THR A 213 9.21 -2.53 4.38
C THR A 213 7.70 -2.79 4.58
N LEU A 214 7.26 -4.03 4.39
CA LEU A 214 5.85 -4.42 4.57
C LEU A 214 5.42 -4.31 6.04
N GLY A 215 6.24 -4.77 6.98
CA GLY A 215 5.96 -4.65 8.41
C GLY A 215 5.81 -3.20 8.86
N LYS A 216 6.71 -2.32 8.42
CA LYS A 216 6.66 -0.89 8.74
C LYS A 216 5.42 -0.21 8.15
N LEU A 217 5.05 -0.57 6.93
CA LEU A 217 3.85 -0.03 6.28
C LEU A 217 2.56 -0.49 6.93
N LEU A 218 2.51 -1.72 7.44
CA LEU A 218 1.35 -2.20 8.19
C LEU A 218 1.19 -1.44 9.50
N VAL A 219 2.27 -1.19 10.23
CA VAL A 219 2.24 -0.41 11.48
C VAL A 219 1.72 1.02 11.25
N THR A 220 2.04 1.60 10.09
CA THR A 220 1.69 2.99 9.73
C THR A 220 0.38 3.13 8.96
N SER A 221 -0.20 2.02 8.47
CA SER A 221 -1.48 2.03 7.74
C SER A 221 -2.67 2.09 8.70
N ASN A 222 -3.70 2.85 8.31
CA ASN A 222 -4.99 2.92 9.01
C ASN A 222 -5.78 1.59 8.97
N ALA A 223 -5.27 0.55 8.31
CA ALA A 223 -5.89 -0.78 8.34
C ALA A 223 -5.83 -1.44 9.74
N LEU A 224 -4.91 -1.02 10.61
CA LEU A 224 -4.69 -1.57 11.96
C LEU A 224 -5.12 -0.62 13.11
N SER A 225 -5.84 0.47 12.80
CA SER A 225 -6.37 1.44 13.77
C SER A 225 -7.82 1.16 14.13
#